data_AF-A0A5Q4SJN7-F1
#
_entry.id   AF-A0A5Q4SJN7-F1
#
_cell.length_a   1.000
_cell.length_b   1.000
_cell.length_c   1.000
_cell.angle_alpha   90.00
_cell.angle_beta   90.00
_cell.angle_gamma   90.00
#
_symmetry.space_group_name_H-M   'P 1'
#
loop_
_entity.id
_entity.type
_entity.pdbx_description
1 polymer ?
#
loop_
_entity_poly.entity_id
_entity_poly.type
_entity_poly.pdbx_seq_one_letter_code
_entity_poly.pdbx_strand_id
1 'polypeptide(L)' 'MNQGDEIEFEITGAGEVTVHGLTKIRSDQAWFWTPEWQEGERRSSEDIAAGRTAVHEDTDSMFAHLDED' A
#
# COMPACT_ATOMS: atom_id res chain seq x y z
N MET A 1 9.85 9.15 12.38
CA MET A 1 9.44 8.87 13.77
C MET A 1 8.78 10.12 14.30
N ASN A 2 7.57 9.98 14.81
CA ASN A 2 6.78 11.06 15.38
C ASN A 2 6.63 10.85 16.88
N GLN A 3 6.31 11.93 17.59
CA GLN A 3 5.99 11.84 19.01
C GLN A 3 4.80 10.90 19.23
N GLY A 4 4.97 9.90 20.09
CA GLY A 4 3.94 8.91 20.41
C GLY A 4 4.04 7.60 19.62
N ASP A 5 4.97 7.49 18.66
CA ASP A 5 5.29 6.22 18.01
C ASP A 5 5.89 5.24 19.02
N GLU A 6 5.55 3.96 18.84
CA GLU A 6 6.24 2.88 19.55
C GLU A 6 7.60 2.67 18.89
N ILE A 7 8.60 2.26 19.67
CA ILE A 7 9.96 2.07 19.16
C ILE A 7 10.49 0.71 19.58
N GLU A 8 11.22 0.08 18.67
CA GLU A 8 11.93 -1.16 18.89
C GLU A 8 13.44 -0.89 18.89
N PHE A 9 14.15 -1.53 19.82
CA PHE A 9 15.61 -1.50 19.90
C PHE A 9 16.14 -2.89 19.62
N GLU A 10 17.13 -2.98 18.74
CA GLU A 10 17.89 -4.21 18.51
C GLU A 10 19.38 -3.95 18.74
N ILE A 11 20.03 -4.88 19.44
CA ILE A 11 21.49 -4.87 19.61
C ILE A 11 22.04 -5.90 18.65
N THR A 12 22.79 -5.43 17.64
CA THR A 12 23.40 -6.32 16.65
C THR A 12 24.57 -7.10 17.26
N GLY A 13 24.98 -8.19 16.62
CA GLY A 13 26.15 -8.97 17.04
C GLY A 13 27.47 -8.18 17.02
N ALA A 14 27.51 -7.01 16.37
CA ALA A 14 28.66 -6.10 16.35
C ALA A 14 28.64 -5.07 17.50
N GLY A 15 27.60 -5.08 18.35
CA GLY A 15 27.44 -4.13 19.45
C GLY A 15 26.83 -2.78 19.03
N GLU A 16 26.27 -2.68 17.83
CA GLU A 16 25.49 -1.50 17.40
C GLU A 16 24.06 -1.59 17.93
N VAL A 17 23.48 -0.45 18.33
CA VAL A 17 22.06 -0.33 18.68
C VAL A 17 21.31 0.27 17.49
N THR A 18 20.40 -0.49 16.90
CA THR A 18 19.45 0.02 15.89
C THR A 18 18.14 0.41 16.56
N VAL A 19 17.51 1.47 16.04
CA VAL A 19 16.24 2.00 16.54
C VAL A 19 15.24 2.03 15.41
N HIS A 20 14.13 1.31 15.57
CA HIS A 20 13.06 1.23 14.59
C HIS A 20 11.82 1.93 15.13
N GLY A 21 11.25 2.85 14.34
CA GLY A 21 9.94 3.41 14.62
C GLY A 21 8.85 2.45 14.17
N LEU A 22 7.88 2.19 15.04
CA LEU A 22 6.75 1.31 14.78
C LEU A 22 5.46 2.14 14.71
N THR A 23 4.70 1.93 13.65
CA THR A 23 3.36 2.50 13.48
C THR A 23 2.31 1.46 13.86
N LYS A 24 1.51 1.76 14.89
CA LYS A 24 0.40 0.88 15.30
C LYS A 24 -0.77 1.02 14.34
N ILE A 25 -1.16 -0.09 13.75
CA ILE A 25 -2.32 -0.20 12.87
C ILE A 25 -3.33 -1.12 13.55
N ARG A 26 -4.62 -0.77 13.50
CA ARG A 26 -5.67 -1.66 14.02
C ARG A 26 -5.65 -2.96 13.22
N SER A 27 -5.84 -4.09 13.88
CA SER A 27 -5.78 -5.41 13.23
C SER A 27 -6.77 -5.56 12.06
N ASP A 28 -7.93 -4.90 12.13
CA ASP A 28 -8.94 -4.89 11.06
C ASP A 28 -8.57 -3.99 9.86
N GLN A 29 -7.51 -3.21 9.96
CA GLN A 29 -6.94 -2.37 8.89
C GLN A 29 -5.56 -2.86 8.44
N ALA A 30 -4.99 -3.87 9.09
CA ALA A 30 -3.66 -4.38 8.78
C ALA A 30 -3.58 -5.05 7.40
N TRP A 31 -4.71 -5.50 6.85
CA TRP A 31 -4.79 -6.15 5.53
C TRP A 31 -4.20 -5.28 4.40
N PHE A 32 -4.31 -3.95 4.50
CA PHE A 32 -3.76 -3.01 3.52
C PHE A 32 -2.23 -3.12 3.40
N TRP A 33 -1.55 -3.49 4.49
CA TRP A 33 -0.09 -3.60 4.55
C TRP A 33 0.43 -5.00 4.23
N THR A 34 -0.43 -5.91 3.76
CA THR A 34 0.02 -7.22 3.29
C THR A 34 0.86 -7.08 2.01
N PRO A 35 1.87 -7.93 1.80
CA PRO A 35 2.70 -7.88 0.58
C PRO A 35 1.87 -7.96 -0.70
N GLU A 36 0.82 -8.79 -0.71
CA GLU A 36 -0.09 -8.93 -1.86
C GLU A 36 -0.84 -7.63 -2.16
N TRP A 37 -1.40 -6.97 -1.14
CA TRP A 37 -2.11 -5.71 -1.34
C TRP A 37 -1.17 -4.61 -1.84
N GLN A 38 0.00 -4.47 -1.22
CA GLN A 38 0.99 -3.45 -1.62
C GLN A 38 1.50 -3.66 -3.06
N GLU A 39 1.66 -4.91 -3.48
CA GLU A 39 1.98 -5.24 -4.87
C GLU A 39 0.85 -4.86 -5.84
N GLY A 40 -0.41 -5.04 -5.43
CA GLY A 40 -1.57 -4.53 -6.16
C GLY A 40 -1.56 -3.02 -6.32
N GLU A 41 -1.33 -2.28 -5.23
CA GLU A 41 -1.24 -0.81 -5.24
C GLU A 41 -0.12 -0.30 -6.14
N ARG A 42 1.05 -0.96 -6.12
CA ARG A 42 2.18 -0.62 -6.99
C ARG A 42 1.82 -0.79 -8.46
N ARG A 43 1.23 -1.94 -8.83
CA ARG A 43 0.80 -2.20 -10.22
C ARG A 43 -0.25 -1.20 -10.68
N SER A 44 -1.26 -0.94 -9.84
CA SER A 44 -2.30 0.06 -10.13
C SER A 44 -1.70 1.46 -10.35
N SER A 45 -0.76 1.87 -9.50
CA SER A 45 -0.04 3.14 -9.65
C SER A 45 0.75 3.23 -10.95
N GLU A 46 1.37 2.12 -11.37
CA GLU A 46 2.09 2.02 -12.65
C GLU A 46 1.16 2.06 -13.86
N ASP A 47 -0.02 1.43 -13.76
CA ASP A 47 -1.06 1.49 -14.80
C ASP A 47 -1.55 2.93 -14.98
N ILE A 48 -1.84 3.64 -13.88
CA ILE A 48 -2.22 5.06 -13.89
C ILE A 48 -1.11 5.91 -14.52
N ALA A 49 0.13 5.76 -14.06
CA ALA A 49 1.26 6.55 -14.55
C ALA A 49 1.55 6.30 -16.04
N ALA A 50 1.29 5.09 -16.53
CA ALA A 50 1.44 4.73 -17.93
C ALA A 50 0.21 5.07 -18.79
N GLY A 51 -0.85 5.62 -18.21
CA GLY A 51 -2.11 5.90 -18.91
C GLY A 51 -2.88 4.65 -19.34
N ARG A 52 -2.62 3.49 -18.70
CA ARG A 52 -3.38 2.24 -18.90
C ARG A 52 -4.68 2.25 -18.10
N THR A 53 -5.43 3.34 -18.24
CA THR A 53 -6.70 3.58 -17.54
C THR A 53 -7.73 4.07 -18.53
N ALA A 54 -8.96 3.60 -18.41
CA ALA A 54 -10.08 4.11 -19.19
C ALA A 54 -10.83 5.19 -18.39
N VAL A 55 -11.29 6.22 -19.09
CA VAL A 55 -12.21 7.24 -18.55
C VAL A 55 -13.50 7.12 -19.35
N HIS A 56 -14.62 7.04 -18.64
CA HIS A 56 -15.95 6.92 -19.23
C HIS A 56 -16.79 8.13 -18.82
N GLU A 57 -17.59 8.65 -19.74
CA GLU A 57 -18.41 9.85 -19.54
C GLU A 57 -19.63 9.58 -18.63
N ASP A 58 -20.10 8.33 -18.60
CA ASP A 58 -21.22 7.90 -17.78
C ASP A 58 -21.08 6.43 -17.34
N THR A 59 -21.96 6.05 -16.41
CA THR A 59 -21.98 4.72 -15.83
C THR A 59 -22.33 3.63 -16.86
N ASP A 60 -23.21 3.93 -17.81
CA ASP A 60 -23.64 2.95 -18.82
C ASP A 60 -22.47 2.58 -19.75
N SER A 61 -21.67 3.57 -20.18
CA SER A 61 -20.46 3.37 -20.98
C SER A 61 -19.35 2.67 -20.22
N MET A 62 -19.22 2.88 -18.90
CA MET A 62 -18.31 2.10 -18.06
C MET A 62 -18.72 0.62 -17.99
N PHE A 63 -20.00 0.32 -17.74
CA PHE A 63 -20.46 -1.07 -17.65
C PHE A 63 -20.38 -1.79 -18.99
N ALA A 64 -20.71 -1.12 -20.10
CA ALA A 64 -20.54 -1.69 -21.44
C ALA A 64 -19.09 -2.12 -21.69
N HIS A 65 -18.10 -1.32 -21.27
CA HIS A 65 -16.69 -1.67 -21.39
C HIS A 65 -16.30 -2.90 -20.53
N LEU A 66 -16.84 -3.03 -19.31
CA LEU A 66 -16.55 -4.19 -18.45
C LEU A 66 -17.14 -5.51 -18.97
N ASP A 67 -18.28 -5.44 -19.67
CA ASP A 67 -18.94 -6.62 -20.24
C ASP A 67 -18.28 -7.08 -21.56
N GLU A 68 -17.39 -6.27 -22.16
CA GLU A 68 -16.66 -6.57 -23.39
C GLU A 68 -15.32 -7.31 -23.16
N ASP A 69 -14.79 -7.29 -21.93
CA ASP A 69 -13.53 -7.96 -21.50
C ASP A 69 -13.74 -9.41 -21.01
#